data_AF-A0A378PP45-F1
#
_entry.id   AF-A0A378PP45-F1
#
_cell.length_a   1.000
_cell.length_b   1.000
_cell.length_c   1.000
_cell.angle_alpha   90.00
_cell.angle_beta   90.00
_cell.angle_gamma   90.00
#
_symmetry.space_group_name_H-M   'P 1'
#
loop_
_entity.id
_entity.type
_entity.pdbx_description
1 polymer ?
#
loop_
_entity_poly.entity_id
_entity_poly.type
_entity_poly.pdbx_seq_one_letter_code
_entity_poly.pdbx_strand_id
1 'polypeptide(L)' 'MAKLKRVIRTLMELWHHQHEFVSSEHRKQELTRFLNFYNTVRPHSSLTKKDEITGKTLTFTPYEWLEFYFKQSVNNG' A
#
# COMPACT_ATOMS: atom_id res chain seq x y z
N MET A 1 -0.87 17.94 3.89
CA MET A 1 -2.30 17.64 3.60
C MET A 1 -2.59 17.11 2.20
N ALA A 2 -1.92 17.53 1.12
CA ALA A 2 -2.28 17.12 -0.25
C ALA A 2 -1.99 15.64 -0.61
N LYS A 3 -0.91 15.05 -0.07
CA LYS A 3 -0.45 13.70 -0.45
C LYS A 3 -1.38 12.58 0.06
N LEU A 4 -1.81 12.67 1.32
CA LEU A 4 -2.74 11.69 1.91
C LEU A 4 -4.11 11.68 1.22
N LYS A 5 -4.67 12.87 0.93
CA LYS A 5 -5.94 12.99 0.20
C LYS A 5 -5.88 12.33 -1.18
N ARG A 6 -4.75 12.49 -1.87
CA ARG A 6 -4.53 11.85 -3.18
C ARG A 6 -4.49 10.33 -3.08
N VAL A 7 -3.79 9.79 -2.08
CA VAL A 7 -3.73 8.34 -1.82
C VAL A 7 -5.12 7.78 -1.52
N ILE A 8 -5.89 8.44 -0.63
CA ILE A 8 -7.25 8.01 -0.29
C ILE A 8 -8.15 8.03 -1.53
N ARG A 9 -8.07 9.08 -2.35
CA ARG A 9 -8.86 9.17 -3.58
C ARG A 9 -8.52 8.03 -4.56
N THR A 10 -7.24 7.75 -4.80
CA THR A 10 -6.82 6.65 -5.69
C THR A 10 -7.26 5.29 -5.16
N LEU A 11 -7.21 5.08 -3.84
CA LEU A 11 -7.72 3.87 -3.21
C LEU A 11 -9.22 3.70 -3.43
N MET A 12 -9.99 4.79 -3.28
CA MET A 12 -11.42 4.77 -3.57
C MET A 12 -11.68 4.46 -5.04
N GLU A 13 -11.00 5.13 -5.98
CA GLU A 13 -11.15 4.87 -7.42
C GLU A 13 -10.86 3.39 -7.75
N LEU A 14 -9.75 2.84 -7.27
CA LEU A 14 -9.41 1.41 -7.45
C LEU A 14 -10.44 0.45 -6.84
N TRP A 15 -10.99 0.80 -5.67
CA TRP A 15 -12.04 0.03 -5.02
C TRP A 15 -13.35 0.05 -5.82
N HIS A 16 -13.74 1.22 -6.36
CA HIS A 16 -14.97 1.36 -7.15
C HIS A 16 -14.90 0.65 -8.50
N HIS A 17 -13.70 0.38 -9.01
CA HIS A 17 -13.51 -0.44 -10.22
C HIS A 17 -13.67 -1.95 -9.98
N GLN A 18 -13.87 -2.40 -8.74
CA GLN A 18 -14.18 -3.81 -8.46
C GLN A 18 -15.60 -4.16 -8.95
N HIS A 19 -15.76 -5.41 -9.39
CA HIS A 19 -16.98 -5.92 -10.02
C HIS A 19 -18.20 -5.94 -9.07
N GLU A 20 -19.37 -6.23 -9.63
CA GLU A 20 -20.66 -6.23 -8.95
C GLU A 20 -20.65 -6.98 -7.60
N PHE A 21 -21.12 -6.30 -6.55
CA PHE A 21 -21.29 -6.92 -5.24
C PHE A 21 -22.63 -7.63 -5.15
N VAL A 22 -22.60 -8.95 -4.96
CA VAL A 22 -23.81 -9.76 -4.79
C VAL A 22 -24.53 -9.54 -3.45
N SER A 23 -23.84 -9.02 -2.42
CA SER A 23 -24.45 -8.70 -1.12
C SER A 23 -23.61 -7.71 -0.31
N SER A 24 -24.20 -7.15 0.76
CA SER A 24 -23.50 -6.28 1.71
C SER A 24 -22.35 -7.02 2.43
N GLU A 25 -22.54 -8.30 2.74
CA GLU A 25 -21.51 -9.13 3.37
C GLU A 25 -20.35 -9.41 2.41
N HIS A 26 -20.66 -9.74 1.15
CA HIS A 26 -19.65 -9.90 0.10
C HIS A 26 -18.82 -8.63 -0.07
N ARG A 27 -19.47 -7.46 -0.10
CA ARG A 27 -18.78 -6.17 -0.19
C ARG A 27 -17.79 -5.94 0.97
N LYS A 28 -18.14 -6.32 2.20
CA LYS A 28 -17.24 -6.18 3.37
C LYS A 28 -16.02 -7.11 3.26
N GLN A 29 -16.24 -8.34 2.82
CA GLN A 29 -15.18 -9.32 2.63
C GLN A 29 -14.23 -8.88 1.52
N GLU A 30 -14.76 -8.44 0.39
CA GLU A 30 -13.98 -7.89 -0.72
C GLU A 30 -13.20 -6.64 -0.31
N LEU A 31 -13.76 -5.77 0.55
CA LEU A 31 -13.06 -4.59 1.04
C LEU A 31 -11.84 -4.99 1.88
N THR A 32 -12.00 -5.99 2.73
CA THR A 32 -10.89 -6.52 3.54
C THR A 32 -9.81 -7.12 2.64
N ARG A 33 -10.20 -7.90 1.63
CA ARG A 33 -9.26 -8.48 0.64
C ARG A 33 -8.54 -7.39 -0.15
N PHE A 34 -9.25 -6.35 -0.58
CA PHE A 34 -8.67 -5.21 -1.29
C PHE A 34 -7.65 -4.47 -0.45
N LEU A 35 -7.96 -4.18 0.83
CA LEU A 35 -7.03 -3.51 1.74
C LEU A 35 -5.78 -4.36 1.98
N ASN A 36 -5.95 -5.67 2.19
CA ASN A 36 -4.82 -6.59 2.34
C ASN A 36 -3.96 -6.60 1.07
N PHE A 37 -4.57 -6.80 -0.10
CA PHE A 37 -3.87 -6.79 -1.39
C PHE A 37 -3.09 -5.48 -1.62
N TYR A 38 -3.73 -4.34 -1.40
CA TYR A 38 -3.07 -3.05 -1.57
C TYR A 38 -1.90 -2.86 -0.61
N ASN A 39 -2.07 -3.23 0.66
CA ASN A 39 -1.06 -3.01 1.67
C ASN A 39 0.12 -3.97 1.58
N THR A 40 -0.10 -5.24 1.20
CA THR A 40 0.91 -6.30 1.33
C THR A 40 1.36 -6.93 0.01
N VAL A 41 0.64 -6.70 -1.09
CA VAL A 41 0.96 -7.33 -2.38
C VAL A 41 1.33 -6.30 -3.44
N ARG A 42 0.69 -5.12 -3.45
CA ARG A 42 0.85 -4.13 -4.53
C ARG A 42 1.97 -3.12 -4.23
N PRO A 43 3.10 -3.14 -4.96
CA PRO A 43 4.13 -2.13 -4.81
C PRO A 43 3.63 -0.77 -5.30
N HIS A 44 4.03 0.30 -4.61
CA HIS A 44 3.59 1.66 -4.93
C HIS A 44 4.75 2.46 -5.52
N SER A 45 4.59 3.01 -6.72
CA SER A 45 5.67 3.69 -7.47
C SER A 45 6.30 4.89 -6.76
N SER A 46 5.60 5.48 -5.78
CA SER A 46 6.14 6.55 -4.92
C SER A 46 6.85 6.06 -3.65
N LEU A 47 6.85 4.75 -3.38
CA LEU A 47 7.52 4.12 -2.25
C LEU A 47 8.73 3.36 -2.79
N THR A 48 9.77 4.11 -3.15
CA THR A 48 10.96 3.56 -3.78
C THR A 48 12.21 3.93 -2.99
N LYS A 49 13.21 3.06 -3.03
CA LYS A 49 14.54 3.29 -2.48
C LYS A 49 15.58 2.78 -3.46
N LYS A 50 16.67 3.54 -3.65
CA LYS A 50 17.81 3.06 -4.41
C LYS A 50 18.65 2.16 -3.51
N ASP A 51 18.90 0.95 -3.99
CA ASP A 51 19.84 0.02 -3.38
C ASP A 51 21.27 0.53 -3.64
N GLU A 52 22.01 0.80 -2.57
CA GLU A 52 23.33 1.44 -2.65
C GLU A 52 24.41 0.49 -3.18
N ILE A 53 24.19 -0.83 -3.08
CA ILE A 53 25.15 -1.86 -3.48
C ILE A 53 25.00 -2.20 -4.97
N THR A 54 23.77 -2.43 -5.41
CA THR A 54 23.44 -2.86 -6.77
C THR A 54 23.05 -1.71 -7.68
N GLY A 55 22.78 -0.53 -7.12
CA GLY A 55 22.32 0.66 -7.85
C GLY A 55 20.87 0.59 -8.33
N LYS A 56 20.15 -0.52 -8.06
CA LYS A 56 18.77 -0.73 -8.53
C LYS A 56 17.76 0.06 -7.70
N THR A 57 16.70 0.53 -8.33
CA THR A 57 15.56 1.12 -7.62
C THR A 57 14.61 0.01 -7.19
N LEU A 58 14.48 -0.19 -5.89
CA LEU A 58 13.49 -1.07 -5.28
C LEU A 58 12.18 -0.30 -5.08
N THR A 59 11.06 -0.97 -5.29
CA THR A 59 9.71 -0.44 -5.06
C THR A 59 9.01 -1.31 -4.02
N PHE A 60 8.37 -0.68 -3.05
CA PHE A 60 7.82 -1.36 -1.88
C PHE A 60 6.30 -1.25 -1.86
N THR A 61 5.68 -2.24 -1.24
CA THR A 61 4.31 -2.14 -0.75
C THR A 61 4.24 -1.16 0.44
N PRO A 62 3.06 -0.60 0.76
CA PRO A 62 2.88 0.21 1.96
C PRO A 62 3.33 -0.49 3.25
N TYR A 63 3.04 -1.79 3.37
CA TYR A 63 3.41 -2.58 4.53
C TYR A 63 4.94 -2.71 4.68
N GLU A 64 5.64 -3.12 3.62
CA GLU A 64 7.10 -3.25 3.64
C GLU A 64 7.80 -1.92 3.96
N TRP A 65 7.27 -0.82 3.42
CA TRP A 65 7.81 0.52 3.70
C TRP A 65 7.66 0.90 5.19
N LEU A 66 6.51 0.60 5.79
CA LEU A 66 6.28 0.84 7.21
C LEU A 66 7.16 -0.07 8.08
N GLU A 67 7.30 -1.34 7.73
CA GLU A 67 8.23 -2.24 8.42
C GLU A 67 9.66 -1.69 8.41
N PHE A 68 10.15 -1.23 7.25
CA PHE A 68 11.47 -0.61 7.14
C PHE A 68 11.58 0.63 8.04
N TYR A 69 10.60 1.54 7.98
CA TYR A 69 10.58 2.76 8.77
C TYR A 69 10.65 2.49 10.27
N PHE A 70 9.82 1.59 10.79
CA PHE A 70 9.77 1.28 12.23
C PHE A 70 10.95 0.42 12.70
N LYS A 71 11.53 -0.43 11.84
CA LYS A 71 12.75 -1.17 12.19
C LYS A 71 13.96 -0.26 12.37
N GLN A 72 14.02 0.87 11.67
CA GLN A 72 15.09 1.86 11.86
C GLN A 72 15.01 2.61 13.20
N SER A 73 13.81 2.79 13.77
CA SER A 73 13.63 3.56 15.01
C SER A 73 14.03 2.81 16.29
N VAL A 74 14.29 1.50 16.23
CA VAL A 74 14.65 0.69 17.42
C VAL A 74 16.16 0.67 17.69
N ASN A 75 17.01 1.05 16.71
CA ASN A 75 18.47 0.91 16.79
C ASN A 75 19.25 2.24 16.79
N ASN A 76 18.59 3.37 17.03
CA ASN A 76 19.25 4.68 17.17
C ASN A 76 19.19 5.17 18.63
N GLY A 77 19.65 4.34 19.57
CA GLY A 77 19.86 4.66 20.99
C GLY A 77 21.33 4.49 21.36
#